data_AF-A0A967LGI0-F1
#
_entry.id   AF-A0A967LGI0-F1
#
_cell.length_a   1.000
_cell.length_b   1.000
_cell.length_c   1.000
_cell.angle_alpha   90.00
_cell.angle_beta   90.00
_cell.angle_gamma   90.00
#
_symmetry.space_group_name_H-M   'P 1'
#
loop_
_entity.id
_entity.type
_entity.pdbx_description
1 polymer ?
#
loop_
_entity_poly.entity_id
_entity_poly.type
_entity_poly.pdbx_seq_one_letter_code
_entity_poly.pdbx_strand_id
1 'polypeptide(L)'
;KLPMKVAETFREKFGKDVFEGYGLTETSPVTNFNLPDLVPSEEAGEVVSSFRLGTVGHPVSGLAVRVANPDTNEFQPVDQAGIICLKGANVFRGYYNDPVRTREAIKDG
;
A
#
# COMPACT_ATOMS: atom_id res chain seq x y z
N LYS A 1 4.50 0.55 -11.71
CA LYS A 1 4.84 -0.83 -11.28
C LYS A 1 6.19 -1.18 -11.86
N LEU A 2 7.09 -1.72 -11.05
CA LEU A 2 8.43 -2.14 -11.43
C LEU A 2 8.33 -3.20 -12.53
N PRO A 3 9.00 -3.00 -13.68
CA PRO A 3 9.07 -4.04 -14.70
C PRO A 3 9.81 -5.26 -14.17
N MET A 4 9.25 -6.45 -14.37
CA MET A 4 9.82 -7.73 -13.92
C MET A 4 11.28 -7.88 -14.34
N LYS A 5 11.58 -7.52 -15.59
CA LYS A 5 12.94 -7.63 -16.13
C LYS A 5 13.96 -6.79 -15.36
N VAL A 6 13.55 -5.62 -14.86
CA VAL A 6 14.43 -4.75 -14.05
C VAL A 6 14.71 -5.40 -12.70
N ALA A 7 13.68 -5.97 -12.06
CA ALA A 7 13.84 -6.67 -10.78
C ALA A 7 14.77 -7.90 -10.91
N GLU A 8 14.59 -8.70 -11.96
CA GLU A 8 15.43 -9.87 -12.26
C GLU A 8 16.89 -9.47 -12.48
N THR A 9 17.15 -8.51 -13.37
CA THR A 9 18.52 -8.08 -13.67
C THR A 9 19.20 -7.41 -12.46
N PHE A 10 18.44 -6.70 -11.61
CA PHE A 10 18.97 -6.17 -10.36
C PHE A 10 19.42 -7.30 -9.43
N ARG A 11 18.59 -8.35 -9.29
CA ARG A 11 18.90 -9.52 -8.49
C ARG A 11 20.12 -10.27 -9.00
N GLU A 12 20.21 -10.51 -10.31
CA GLU A 12 21.35 -11.17 -10.94
C GLU A 12 22.66 -10.42 -10.68
N LYS A 13 22.62 -9.08 -10.73
CA LYS A 13 23.81 -8.24 -10.58
C LYS A 13 24.25 -8.05 -9.12
N PHE A 14 23.31 -7.94 -8.20
CA PHE A 14 23.60 -7.53 -6.81
C PHE A 14 23.26 -8.58 -5.76
N GLY A 15 22.60 -9.69 -6.13
CA GLY A 15 22.16 -10.73 -5.20
C GLY A 15 21.11 -10.24 -4.20
N LYS A 16 20.33 -9.20 -4.55
CA LYS A 16 19.35 -8.56 -3.67
C LYS A 16 17.98 -8.46 -4.34
N ASP A 17 16.95 -8.61 -3.53
CA ASP A 17 15.57 -8.30 -3.92
C ASP A 17 15.30 -6.81 -3.99
N VAL A 18 14.40 -6.43 -4.89
CA VAL A 18 13.82 -5.08 -4.95
C VAL A 18 12.42 -5.15 -4.35
N PHE A 19 12.18 -4.34 -3.33
CA PHE A 19 10.88 -4.23 -2.68
C PHE A 19 10.15 -2.99 -3.18
N GLU A 20 8.91 -3.18 -3.64
CA GLU A 20 8.03 -2.10 -4.04
C GLU A 20 7.07 -1.75 -2.91
N GLY A 21 6.77 -0.46 -2.79
CA GLY A 21 5.67 0.05 -1.99
C GLY A 21 4.75 0.96 -2.79
N TYR A 22 3.59 1.22 -2.24
CA TYR A 22 2.65 2.23 -2.72
C TYR A 22 2.44 3.28 -1.64
N GLY A 23 2.24 4.50 -2.11
CA GLY A 23 2.25 5.67 -1.27
C GLY A 23 1.88 6.92 -2.03
N LEU A 24 1.40 7.90 -1.27
CA LEU A 24 1.04 9.23 -1.73
C LEU A 24 1.61 10.24 -0.74
N THR A 25 1.91 11.46 -1.18
CA THR A 25 2.38 12.54 -0.29
C THR A 25 1.41 12.76 0.88
N GLU A 26 0.12 12.58 0.63
CA GLU A 26 -1.00 12.69 1.56
C GLU A 26 -1.03 11.58 2.63
N THR A 27 -0.15 10.58 2.55
CA THR A 27 -0.13 9.40 3.44
C THR A 27 1.19 9.23 4.21
N SER A 28 1.97 10.30 4.31
CA SER A 28 3.21 10.40 5.09
C SER A 28 4.27 9.29 4.91
N PRO A 29 4.73 8.94 3.70
CA PRO A 29 4.04 8.86 2.42
C PRO A 29 3.60 7.41 2.08
N VAL A 30 3.76 6.45 2.99
CA VAL A 30 3.65 5.01 2.70
C VAL A 30 2.30 4.46 3.13
N THR A 31 1.68 3.64 2.27
CA THR A 31 0.43 2.92 2.56
C THR A 31 0.63 1.41 2.50
N ASN A 32 1.38 0.93 1.51
CA ASN A 32 1.67 -0.48 1.31
C ASN A 32 3.15 -0.67 1.06
N PHE A 33 3.71 -1.78 1.54
CA PHE A 33 5.10 -2.11 1.28
C PHE A 33 5.31 -3.62 1.26
N ASN A 34 6.11 -4.12 0.31
CA ASN A 34 6.62 -5.48 0.41
C ASN A 34 7.76 -5.53 1.43
N LEU A 35 7.73 -6.50 2.33
CA LEU A 35 8.79 -6.71 3.32
C LEU A 35 9.51 -8.03 3.05
N PRO A 36 10.79 -8.15 3.45
CA PRO A 36 11.45 -9.45 3.47
C PRO A 36 10.60 -10.45 4.26
N ASP A 37 10.54 -11.69 3.77
CA ASP A 37 9.89 -12.76 4.51
C ASP A 37 10.56 -12.95 5.86
N LEU A 38 9.75 -13.19 6.89
CA LEU A 38 10.24 -13.55 8.20
C LEU A 38 10.96 -14.89 8.11
N VAL A 39 12.08 -15.01 8.81
CA VAL A 39 12.74 -16.29 9.00
C VAL A 39 11.80 -17.15 9.85
N PRO A 40 11.35 -18.32 9.36
CA PRO A 40 10.48 -19.19 10.15
C PRO A 40 11.18 -19.56 11.47
N SER A 41 10.49 -19.39 12.59
CA SER A 41 10.90 -19.99 13.87
C SER A 41 9.89 -21.05 14.26
N GLU A 42 10.30 -22.03 15.08
CA GLU A 42 9.39 -23.08 15.56
C GLU A 42 8.21 -22.50 16.38
N GLU A 43 8.37 -21.29 16.95
CA GLU A 43 7.30 -20.62 17.69
C GLU A 43 6.34 -19.83 16.79
N ALA A 44 6.71 -19.52 15.55
CA ALA A 44 6.00 -18.56 14.70
C ALA A 44 4.79 -19.14 13.92
N GLY A 45 4.60 -20.47 13.93
CA GLY A 45 3.54 -21.11 13.15
C GLY A 45 3.70 -20.93 11.64
N GLU A 46 2.59 -20.98 10.89
CA GLU A 46 2.60 -20.77 9.44
C GLU A 46 2.92 -19.31 9.10
N VAL A 47 4.06 -19.08 8.46
CA VAL A 47 4.49 -17.74 8.02
C VAL A 47 3.86 -17.42 6.67
N VAL A 48 2.97 -16.43 6.65
CA VAL A 48 2.47 -15.85 5.40
C VAL A 48 3.57 -14.96 4.82
N SER A 49 3.92 -15.19 3.55
CA SER A 49 4.92 -14.37 2.86
C SER A 49 4.51 -12.90 2.83
N SER A 50 5.47 -12.02 3.15
CA SER A 50 5.32 -10.56 3.15
C SER A 50 5.82 -9.93 1.85
N PHE A 51 6.28 -10.75 0.90
CA PHE A 51 6.80 -10.34 -0.38
C PHE A 51 6.10 -11.06 -1.53
N ARG A 52 5.48 -10.29 -2.43
CA ARG A 52 4.97 -10.83 -3.70
C ARG A 52 5.43 -9.95 -4.85
N LEU A 53 6.33 -10.49 -5.68
CA LEU A 53 6.90 -9.79 -6.82
C LEU A 53 5.81 -9.27 -7.76
N GLY A 54 5.91 -8.00 -8.13
CA GLY A 54 4.90 -7.31 -8.94
C GLY A 54 3.66 -6.86 -8.17
N THR A 55 3.68 -6.86 -6.85
CA THR A 55 2.67 -6.18 -6.03
C THR A 55 3.33 -5.06 -5.23
N VAL A 56 2.52 -4.24 -4.57
CA VAL A 56 3.01 -3.16 -3.68
C VAL A 56 3.02 -3.60 -2.21
N GLY A 57 2.77 -4.89 -1.95
CA GLY A 57 2.77 -5.49 -0.63
C GLY A 57 1.52 -5.19 0.21
N HIS A 58 1.61 -5.56 1.49
CA HIS A 58 0.52 -5.41 2.44
C HIS A 58 0.39 -3.97 2.94
N PRO A 59 -0.81 -3.56 3.41
CA PRO A 59 -0.97 -2.30 4.11
C PRO A 59 -0.07 -2.22 5.34
N VAL A 60 0.48 -1.03 5.60
CA VAL A 60 1.24 -0.79 6.83
C VAL A 60 0.34 -0.91 8.06
N SER A 61 0.91 -1.33 9.19
CA SER A 61 0.17 -1.51 10.44
C SER A 61 -0.51 -0.22 10.89
N GLY A 62 -1.76 -0.33 11.36
CA GLY A 62 -2.54 0.82 11.82
C GLY A 62 -3.30 1.57 10.71
N LEU A 63 -3.24 1.10 9.46
CA LEU A 63 -4.01 1.64 8.34
C LEU A 63 -5.23 0.76 8.06
N ALA A 64 -6.40 1.39 7.94
CA ALA A 64 -7.60 0.76 7.39
C ALA A 64 -7.70 1.06 5.88
N VAL A 65 -8.03 0.04 5.10
CA VAL A 65 -8.16 0.11 3.64
C VAL A 65 -9.53 -0.40 3.23
N ARG A 66 -10.22 0.35 2.37
CA ARG A 66 -11.44 -0.10 1.68
C ARG A 66 -11.35 0.23 0.19
N VAL A 67 -12.15 -0.46 -0.61
CA VAL A 67 -12.33 -0.14 -2.03
C VAL A 67 -13.74 0.37 -2.24
N ALA A 68 -13.87 1.48 -2.96
CA ALA A 68 -15.16 2.04 -3.36
C ALA A 68 -15.33 1.97 -4.88
N ASN A 69 -16.56 1.75 -5.33
CA ASN A 69 -16.91 1.84 -6.73
C ASN A 69 -16.75 3.30 -7.20
N PRO A 70 -16.07 3.55 -8.35
CA PRO A 70 -15.80 4.91 -8.81
C PRO A 70 -17.06 5.69 -9.23
N ASP A 71 -18.12 5.00 -9.65
CA ASP A 71 -19.35 5.62 -10.14
C ASP A 71 -20.34 5.88 -9.00
N THR A 72 -20.47 4.95 -8.06
CA THR A 72 -21.47 5.03 -6.98
C THR A 72 -20.92 5.54 -5.65
N ASN A 73 -19.59 5.53 -5.46
CA ASN A 73 -18.90 5.72 -4.18
C ASN A 73 -19.27 4.69 -3.08
N GLU A 74 -19.99 3.63 -3.42
CA GLU A 74 -20.32 2.57 -2.46
C GLU A 74 -19.12 1.64 -2.24
N PHE A 75 -18.97 1.16 -1.00
CA PHE A 75 -17.90 0.21 -0.70
C PHE A 75 -18.19 -1.16 -1.31
N GLN A 76 -17.16 -1.75 -1.90
CA GLN A 76 -17.20 -3.05 -2.56
C GLN A 76 -16.11 -3.98 -2.03
N PRO A 77 -16.15 -5.29 -2.33
CA PRO A 77 -15.09 -6.24 -1.97
C PRO A 77 -13.71 -5.78 -2.44
N VAL A 78 -12.68 -6.07 -1.64
CA VAL A 78 -11.29 -5.61 -1.86
C VAL A 78 -10.58 -6.27 -3.04
N ASP A 79 -11.15 -7.35 -3.57
CA ASP A 79 -10.66 -8.05 -4.76
C ASP A 79 -11.19 -7.45 -6.08
N GLN A 80 -12.07 -6.44 -6.00
CA GLN A 80 -12.56 -5.70 -7.16
C GLN A 80 -11.79 -4.41 -7.39
N ALA A 81 -11.58 -4.05 -8.65
CA ALA A 81 -10.94 -2.78 -9.01
C ALA A 81 -11.85 -1.59 -8.67
N GLY A 82 -11.28 -0.54 -8.07
CA GLY A 82 -12.01 0.66 -7.69
C GLY A 82 -11.11 1.73 -7.07
N ILE A 83 -11.72 2.70 -6.41
CA ILE A 83 -11.02 3.77 -5.67
C ILE A 83 -10.52 3.20 -4.34
N ILE A 84 -9.23 3.38 -4.06
CA ILE A 84 -8.63 2.98 -2.78
C ILE A 84 -8.90 4.09 -1.76
N CYS A 85 -9.62 3.74 -0.69
CA CYS A 85 -9.89 4.62 0.44
C CYS A 85 -9.04 4.20 1.64
N LEU A 86 -8.39 5.17 2.28
CA LEU A 86 -7.42 4.97 3.34
C LEU A 86 -7.81 5.75 4.59
N LYS A 87 -7.66 5.15 5.77
CA LYS A 87 -7.85 5.82 7.06
C LYS A 87 -6.80 5.36 8.05
N GLY A 88 -6.08 6.31 8.64
CA GLY A 88 -5.01 6.02 9.61
C GLY A 88 -4.28 7.29 10.04
N ALA A 89 -3.43 7.17 11.05
CA ALA A 89 -2.69 8.29 11.62
C ALA A 89 -1.66 8.92 10.65
N ASN A 90 -1.30 8.21 9.58
CA ASN A 90 -0.38 8.67 8.54
C ASN A 90 -1.06 9.52 7.45
N VAL A 91 -2.40 9.55 7.40
CA VAL A 91 -3.13 10.43 6.48
C VAL A 91 -2.96 11.88 6.94
N PHE A 92 -2.56 12.75 6.03
CA PHE A 92 -2.35 14.17 6.28
C PHE A 92 -3.64 14.86 6.77
N ARG A 93 -3.51 16.09 7.30
CA ARG A 93 -4.67 16.87 7.78
C ARG A 93 -5.41 17.63 6.68
N GLY A 94 -4.86 17.68 5.48
CA GLY A 94 -5.37 18.47 4.37
C GLY A 94 -4.30 19.26 3.65
N TYR A 95 -4.71 19.88 2.54
CA TYR A 95 -3.87 20.75 1.74
C TYR A 95 -3.77 22.14 2.38
N TYR A 96 -2.56 22.70 2.38
CA TYR A 96 -2.29 24.02 2.96
C TYR A 96 -3.08 25.12 2.24
N ASN A 97 -3.86 25.90 3.02
CA ASN A 97 -4.72 26.98 2.53
C ASN A 97 -5.70 26.58 1.40
N ASP A 98 -6.04 25.29 1.27
CA ASP A 98 -6.99 24.80 0.28
C ASP A 98 -8.05 23.91 0.94
N PRO A 99 -9.08 24.51 1.58
CA PRO A 99 -10.12 23.76 2.25
C PRO A 99 -11.06 23.04 1.26
N VAL A 100 -11.09 23.45 -0.02
CA VAL A 100 -11.92 22.80 -1.04
C VAL A 100 -11.32 21.44 -1.39
N ARG A 101 -10.06 21.41 -1.82
CA ARG A 101 -9.36 20.14 -2.12
C ARG A 101 -9.23 19.24 -0.91
N THR A 102 -9.08 19.82 0.29
CA THR A 102 -9.04 19.05 1.54
C THR A 102 -10.32 18.24 1.74
N ARG A 103 -11.50 18.84 1.51
CA ARG A 103 -12.79 18.14 1.63
C ARG A 103 -13.04 17.12 0.51
N GLU A 104 -12.45 17.34 -0.66
CA GLU A 104 -12.51 16.37 -1.75
C GLU A 104 -11.69 15.11 -1.43
N ALA A 105 -10.51 15.29 -0.83
CA ALA A 105 -9.59 14.19 -0.50
C ALA A 105 -9.93 13.47 0.81
N ILE A 106 -10.43 14.17 1.84
CA ILE A 106 -10.70 13.62 3.17
C ILE A 106 -12.22 13.65 3.43
N LYS A 107 -12.80 12.47 3.60
CA LYS A 107 -14.20 12.27 4.01
C LYS A 107 -14.22 11.60 5.39
N ASP A 108 -14.92 12.20 6.34
CA ASP A 108 -15.11 11.68 7.71
C ASP A 108 -13.85 11.48 8.58
N GLY A 109 -12.78 12.24 8.29
CA GLY A 109 -11.50 12.22 9.02
C GLY A 109 -10.93 10.83 9.20
#